data_AF-A0A1H8AW25-F1
#
_entry.id   AF-A0A1H8AW25-F1
#
_cell.length_a   1.000
_cell.length_b   1.000
_cell.length_c   1.000
_cell.angle_alpha   90.00
_cell.angle_beta   90.00
_cell.angle_gamma   90.00
#
_symmetry.space_group_name_H-M   'P 1'
#
loop_
_entity.id
_entity.type
_entity.pdbx_description
1 polymer ?
#
loop_
_entity_poly.entity_id
_entity_poly.type
_entity_poly.pdbx_seq_one_letter_code
_entity_poly.pdbx_strand_id
1 'polypeptide(L)'
;MRQTLERGATWLIGAMLVTCGSIADAAPRSVFIGYMPASAGLPNLPAKKVLSRYSHVAIAFANPSDEAAFTTGDAMACMPGKDAAPTSIAQLRLTVDAVHRAGGKALISVGGGLIPSCSGDWTALLRGTARDRMVSGLVALVEAVNADGVDVDLEGELLNGIDRAGDYTPFVAAIGAQLHRRDKLLTCATASYEGGMIPQSAIPSFDFVSVMSYDRIGATWGQAGDEHSTFEKAEADIALWRQRGVPKKRLVLGVPFYGYGFGTYASSYGYRDLVSAFGSTVETADVIGNRCAGCSYITYNSRATLRRKAQLARNKAGGIMAWNVIMDTDDGRLSSDVGAALGRAPRN
;
A
#
# COMPACT_ATOMS: atom_id res chain seq x y z
N MET A 1 92.47 23.32 2.01
CA MET A 1 91.89 21.99 2.29
C MET A 1 90.69 22.18 3.21
N ARG A 2 89.46 22.11 2.67
CA ARG A 2 88.21 22.14 3.44
C ARG A 2 87.60 20.74 3.38
N GLN A 3 87.35 20.12 4.53
CA GLN A 3 86.54 18.92 4.67
C GLN A 3 85.21 19.32 5.30
N THR A 4 84.12 19.05 4.58
CA THR A 4 82.74 19.21 5.00
C THR A 4 82.23 17.88 5.56
N LEU A 5 81.63 17.93 6.76
CA LEU A 5 80.93 16.82 7.41
C LEU A 5 79.49 16.74 6.88
N GLU A 6 79.12 15.62 6.26
CA GLU A 6 77.73 15.30 5.93
C GLU A 6 77.07 14.49 7.06
N ARG A 7 75.90 14.94 7.52
CA ARG A 7 75.03 14.23 8.46
C ARG A 7 73.97 13.45 7.67
N GLY A 8 73.95 12.13 7.81
CA GLY A 8 72.88 11.27 7.30
C GLY A 8 71.61 11.37 8.15
N ALA A 9 70.47 11.64 7.50
CA ALA A 9 69.15 11.61 8.10
C ALA A 9 68.44 10.30 7.74
N THR A 10 68.05 9.52 8.75
CA THR A 10 67.28 8.28 8.60
C THR A 10 65.79 8.61 8.60
N TRP A 11 65.08 8.30 7.50
CA TRP A 11 63.63 8.46 7.40
C TRP A 11 62.93 7.16 7.84
N LEU A 12 62.15 7.22 8.93
CA LEU A 12 61.21 6.18 9.34
C LEU A 12 59.89 6.37 8.58
N ILE A 13 59.58 5.48 7.64
CA ILE A 13 58.29 5.42 6.95
C ILE A 13 57.32 4.63 7.86
N GLY A 14 56.41 5.36 8.52
CA GLY A 14 55.29 4.75 9.25
C GLY A 14 54.21 4.30 8.28
N ALA A 15 53.99 2.99 8.18
CA ALA A 15 52.87 2.42 7.42
C ALA A 15 51.55 2.65 8.20
N MET A 16 50.76 3.64 7.78
CA MET A 16 49.39 3.82 8.23
C MET A 16 48.50 2.79 7.53
N LEU A 17 48.09 1.75 8.26
CA LEU A 17 47.01 0.86 7.82
C LEU A 17 45.68 1.64 7.84
N VAL A 18 45.23 2.04 6.66
CA VAL A 18 43.86 2.52 6.45
C VAL A 18 42.95 1.30 6.45
N THR A 19 42.34 0.98 7.59
CA THR A 19 41.24 0.03 7.65
C THR A 19 40.03 0.66 6.98
N CYS A 20 39.78 0.31 5.73
CA CYS A 20 38.56 0.63 5.02
C CYS A 20 37.42 -0.15 5.70
N GLY A 21 36.75 0.49 6.67
CA GLY A 21 35.56 -0.07 7.28
C GLY A 21 34.48 -0.17 6.20
N SER A 22 34.16 -1.39 5.80
CA SER A 22 32.95 -1.66 5.02
C SER A 22 31.76 -1.15 5.82
N ILE A 23 31.16 -0.05 5.39
CA ILE A 23 29.82 0.34 5.81
C ILE A 23 28.93 -0.79 5.29
N ALA A 24 28.56 -1.72 6.17
CA ALA A 24 27.55 -2.70 5.85
C ALA A 24 26.28 -1.91 5.51
N ASP A 25 25.91 -1.87 4.23
CA ASP A 25 24.61 -1.36 3.81
C ASP A 25 23.56 -2.09 4.65
N ALA A 26 22.87 -1.35 5.50
CA ALA A 26 21.77 -1.90 6.27
C ALA A 26 20.80 -2.51 5.25
N ALA A 27 20.48 -3.80 5.41
CA ALA A 27 19.56 -4.47 4.52
C ALA A 27 18.28 -3.61 4.35
N PRO A 28 17.81 -3.36 3.13
CA PRO A 28 16.69 -2.46 2.89
C PRO A 28 15.48 -2.92 3.72
N ARG A 29 14.93 -2.01 4.54
CA ARG A 29 13.83 -2.33 5.45
C ARG A 29 12.58 -2.71 4.64
N SER A 30 11.96 -3.84 4.97
CA SER A 30 10.76 -4.36 4.29
C SER A 30 9.65 -3.34 4.16
N VAL A 31 8.93 -3.31 3.04
CA VAL A 31 7.79 -2.40 2.85
C VAL A 31 6.69 -2.74 3.87
N PHE A 32 6.18 -1.73 4.57
CA PHE A 32 4.90 -1.79 5.25
C PHE A 32 4.07 -0.61 4.74
N ILE A 33 3.12 -0.87 3.84
CA ILE A 33 2.22 0.15 3.29
C ILE A 33 0.85 0.05 3.98
N GLY A 34 0.31 1.18 4.41
CA GLY A 34 -1.05 1.26 4.95
C GLY A 34 -1.94 2.09 4.03
N TYR A 35 -3.13 1.60 3.71
CA TYR A 35 -4.13 2.40 2.99
C TYR A 35 -4.93 3.26 3.96
N MET A 36 -5.21 4.50 3.58
CA MET A 36 -5.96 5.44 4.41
C MET A 36 -7.00 6.13 3.55
N PRO A 37 -8.30 6.00 3.88
CA PRO A 37 -9.33 6.67 3.10
C PRO A 37 -9.11 8.19 3.06
N ALA A 38 -9.13 8.79 1.88
CA ALA A 38 -8.87 10.21 1.67
C ALA A 38 -9.99 11.08 2.26
N SER A 39 -11.20 10.51 2.37
CA SER A 39 -12.33 11.08 3.10
C SER A 39 -12.15 11.06 4.63
N ALA A 40 -11.22 10.26 5.16
CA ALA A 40 -10.98 10.18 6.60
C ALA A 40 -10.17 11.38 7.11
N GLY A 41 -9.20 11.87 6.33
CA GLY A 41 -8.46 13.12 6.54
C GLY A 41 -8.02 13.43 7.98
N LEU A 42 -7.83 14.72 8.28
CA LEU A 42 -7.37 15.23 9.57
C LEU A 42 -8.32 15.10 10.79
N PRO A 43 -9.64 14.83 10.70
CA PRO A 43 -10.36 14.43 11.91
C PRO A 43 -10.03 12.97 12.33
N ASN A 44 -9.62 12.11 11.40
CA ASN A 44 -9.42 10.68 11.66
C ASN A 44 -7.98 10.20 11.41
N LEU A 45 -7.01 11.13 11.35
CA LEU A 45 -5.60 10.76 11.21
C LEU A 45 -5.14 9.96 12.43
N PRO A 46 -4.51 8.78 12.24
CA PRO A 46 -3.90 8.06 13.34
C PRO A 46 -2.82 8.90 14.03
N ALA A 47 -2.63 8.67 15.32
CA ALA A 47 -1.55 9.32 16.07
C ALA A 47 -0.20 9.09 15.37
N LYS A 48 0.72 10.08 15.46
CA LYS A 48 2.07 10.00 14.85
C LYS A 48 2.77 8.67 15.16
N LYS A 49 2.63 8.16 16.39
CA LYS A 49 3.19 6.87 16.81
C LYS A 49 2.70 5.71 15.95
N VAL A 50 1.42 5.67 15.58
CA VAL A 50 0.85 4.65 14.70
C VAL A 50 1.35 4.85 13.26
N LEU A 51 1.30 6.08 12.74
CA LEU A 51 1.82 6.41 11.40
C LEU A 51 3.30 6.05 11.22
N SER A 52 4.12 6.20 12.27
CA SER A 52 5.56 5.92 12.23
C SER A 52 5.91 4.46 11.92
N ARG A 53 4.95 3.53 12.05
CA ARG A 53 5.12 2.10 11.73
C ARG A 53 5.12 1.82 10.23
N TYR A 54 4.36 2.59 9.46
CA TYR A 54 4.10 2.36 8.03
C TYR A 54 5.14 2.99 7.14
N SER A 55 6.02 2.22 6.52
CA SER A 55 7.01 2.74 5.55
C SER A 55 6.41 3.71 4.52
N HIS A 56 5.22 3.39 4.02
CA HIS A 56 4.45 4.14 3.04
C HIS A 56 3.00 4.23 3.51
N VAL A 57 2.29 5.30 3.16
CA VAL A 57 0.84 5.42 3.35
C VAL A 57 0.23 5.79 2.00
N ALA A 58 -0.70 4.96 1.51
CA ALA A 58 -1.49 5.23 0.31
C ALA A 58 -2.79 5.94 0.70
N ILE A 59 -2.98 7.16 0.23
CA ILE A 59 -4.17 7.97 0.49
C ILE A 59 -5.21 7.63 -0.58
N ALA A 60 -6.26 6.91 -0.19
CA ALA A 60 -7.21 6.21 -1.06
C ALA A 60 -8.62 6.82 -1.02
N PHE A 61 -9.22 7.32 -2.09
CA PHE A 61 -8.73 7.33 -3.45
C PHE A 61 -8.99 8.69 -4.09
N ALA A 62 -8.11 9.08 -4.99
CA ALA A 62 -8.35 10.17 -5.93
C ALA A 62 -8.85 9.59 -7.26
N ASN A 63 -9.98 10.10 -7.76
CA ASN A 63 -10.53 9.74 -9.06
C ASN A 63 -10.64 10.99 -9.96
N PRO A 64 -10.44 10.83 -11.29
CA PRO A 64 -10.48 11.96 -12.21
C PRO A 64 -11.91 12.45 -12.45
N SER A 65 -12.07 13.69 -12.91
CA SER A 65 -13.27 14.17 -13.59
C SER A 65 -13.33 13.65 -15.04
N ASP A 66 -14.42 13.95 -15.76
CA ASP A 66 -14.56 13.66 -17.19
C ASP A 66 -13.46 14.30 -18.07
N GLU A 67 -12.82 15.36 -17.60
CA GLU A 67 -11.73 16.07 -18.27
C GLU A 67 -10.33 15.54 -17.89
N ALA A 68 -10.24 14.40 -17.18
CA ALA A 68 -9.01 13.84 -16.63
C ALA A 68 -8.34 14.69 -15.55
N ALA A 69 -9.08 15.61 -14.91
CA ALA A 69 -8.56 16.41 -13.80
C ALA A 69 -8.76 15.69 -12.47
N PHE A 70 -7.75 15.67 -11.60
CA PHE A 70 -7.87 15.09 -10.25
C PHE A 70 -8.25 16.10 -9.18
N THR A 71 -8.44 17.37 -9.58
CA THR A 71 -8.82 18.47 -8.70
C THR A 71 -9.86 19.35 -9.37
N THR A 72 -10.84 19.82 -8.62
CA THR A 72 -11.81 20.84 -9.04
C THR A 72 -11.73 21.99 -8.05
N GLY A 73 -11.24 23.15 -8.50
CA GLY A 73 -10.93 24.26 -7.60
C GLY A 73 -9.84 23.88 -6.60
N ASP A 74 -10.12 24.02 -5.31
CA ASP A 74 -9.21 23.71 -4.20
C ASP A 74 -9.49 22.36 -3.54
N ALA A 75 -10.22 21.46 -4.20
CA ALA A 75 -10.54 20.13 -3.70
C ALA A 75 -10.28 19.01 -4.71
N MET A 76 -10.22 17.76 -4.25
CA MET A 76 -10.15 16.61 -5.13
C MET A 76 -11.41 16.51 -6.00
N ALA A 77 -11.22 16.17 -7.27
CA ALA A 77 -12.29 16.15 -8.26
C ALA A 77 -13.37 15.13 -7.94
N CYS A 78 -12.97 13.91 -7.59
CA CYS A 78 -13.89 12.86 -7.21
C CYS A 78 -13.26 11.88 -6.22
N MET A 79 -14.08 11.43 -5.27
CA MET A 79 -13.69 10.48 -4.24
C MET A 79 -14.90 9.60 -3.84
N PRO A 80 -14.65 8.41 -3.26
CA PRO A 80 -15.69 7.63 -2.60
C PRO A 80 -16.29 8.35 -1.38
N GLY A 81 -17.62 8.28 -1.24
CA GLY A 81 -18.38 8.85 -0.12
C GLY A 81 -19.52 9.73 -0.61
N LYS A 82 -20.71 9.14 -0.77
CA LYS A 82 -21.89 9.76 -1.41
C LYS A 82 -22.32 11.11 -0.77
N ASP A 83 -21.97 11.32 0.51
CA ASP A 83 -22.35 12.50 1.29
C ASP A 83 -21.14 13.20 1.95
N ALA A 84 -19.91 12.79 1.63
CA ALA A 84 -18.72 13.42 2.19
C ALA A 84 -18.35 14.66 1.38
N ALA A 85 -18.11 15.78 2.07
CA ALA A 85 -17.52 16.95 1.42
C ALA A 85 -16.19 16.57 0.75
N PRO A 86 -15.89 17.06 -0.46
CA PRO A 86 -14.61 16.82 -1.10
C PRO A 86 -13.46 17.26 -0.19
N THR A 87 -12.47 16.40 -0.01
CA THR A 87 -11.24 16.69 0.71
C THR A 87 -10.49 17.75 -0.08
N SER A 88 -10.28 18.89 0.57
CA SER A 88 -9.50 19.99 0.00
C SER A 88 -8.05 19.59 -0.23
N ILE A 89 -7.38 20.25 -1.18
CA ILE A 89 -5.95 20.12 -1.43
C ILE A 89 -5.14 20.52 -0.20
N ALA A 90 -5.63 21.47 0.61
CA ALA A 90 -5.04 21.81 1.89
C ALA A 90 -5.09 20.65 2.90
N GLN A 91 -6.25 20.00 3.06
CA GLN A 91 -6.39 18.81 3.92
C GLN A 91 -5.53 17.64 3.43
N LEU A 92 -5.47 17.43 2.10
CA LEU A 92 -4.63 16.39 1.51
C LEU A 92 -3.14 16.67 1.75
N ARG A 93 -2.68 17.91 1.57
CA ARG A 93 -1.30 18.32 1.88
C ARG A 93 -0.97 18.12 3.35
N LEU A 94 -1.86 18.50 4.27
CA LEU A 94 -1.65 18.26 5.71
C LEU A 94 -1.57 16.78 6.08
N THR A 95 -2.30 15.93 5.35
CA THR A 95 -2.25 14.46 5.47
C THR A 95 -0.89 13.94 5.01
N VAL A 96 -0.41 14.39 3.85
CA VAL A 96 0.94 14.08 3.35
C VAL A 96 2.02 14.53 4.33
N ASP A 97 1.93 15.76 4.84
CA ASP A 97 2.90 16.29 5.82
C ASP A 97 2.91 15.48 7.12
N ALA A 98 1.75 14.97 7.57
CA ALA A 98 1.68 14.11 8.76
C ALA A 98 2.42 12.78 8.54
N VAL A 99 2.31 12.19 7.36
CA VAL A 99 3.05 10.98 6.97
C VAL A 99 4.55 11.26 6.92
N HIS A 100 4.97 12.38 6.31
CA HIS A 100 6.37 12.81 6.27
C HIS A 100 6.95 13.05 7.67
N ARG A 101 6.20 13.74 8.54
CA ARG A 101 6.61 13.96 9.96
C ARG A 101 6.72 12.67 10.77
N ALA A 102 6.10 11.58 10.32
CA ALA A 102 6.24 10.23 10.86
C ALA A 102 7.36 9.41 10.16
N GLY A 103 8.13 10.05 9.28
CA GLY A 103 9.23 9.48 8.51
C GLY A 103 8.80 8.59 7.34
N GLY A 104 7.50 8.60 7.00
CA GLY A 104 6.89 7.81 5.93
C GLY A 104 6.92 8.49 4.57
N LYS A 105 6.62 7.71 3.53
CA LYS A 105 6.30 8.21 2.19
C LYS A 105 4.79 8.23 1.98
N ALA A 106 4.23 9.29 1.43
CA ALA A 106 2.82 9.40 1.12
C ALA A 106 2.59 9.16 -0.38
N LEU A 107 1.70 8.24 -0.74
CA LEU A 107 1.31 7.96 -2.12
C LEU A 107 -0.14 8.39 -2.33
N ILE A 108 -0.46 8.93 -3.49
CA ILE A 108 -1.86 9.13 -3.91
C ILE A 108 -2.33 7.84 -4.56
N SER A 109 -3.31 7.17 -3.96
CA SER A 109 -3.91 5.97 -4.55
C SER A 109 -5.10 6.34 -5.41
N VAL A 110 -5.24 5.72 -6.58
CA VAL A 110 -6.24 6.08 -7.59
C VAL A 110 -7.08 4.87 -7.97
N GLY A 111 -8.34 5.13 -8.34
CA GLY A 111 -9.31 4.07 -8.62
C GLY A 111 -10.04 3.61 -7.35
N GLY A 112 -9.80 2.35 -6.99
CA GLY A 112 -10.43 1.57 -5.91
C GLY A 112 -11.45 0.55 -6.43
N GLY A 113 -11.78 -0.43 -5.59
CA GLY A 113 -12.74 -1.50 -5.91
C GLY A 113 -14.16 -1.03 -6.27
N LEU A 114 -14.52 0.20 -5.89
CA LEU A 114 -15.71 0.88 -6.37
C LEU A 114 -15.32 2.27 -6.90
N ILE A 115 -15.48 2.46 -8.21
CA ILE A 115 -15.32 3.78 -8.82
C ILE A 115 -16.53 4.66 -8.45
N PRO A 116 -16.32 5.81 -7.80
CA PRO A 116 -17.41 6.72 -7.46
C PRO A 116 -18.09 7.29 -8.70
N SER A 117 -19.40 7.54 -8.62
CA SER A 117 -20.21 8.00 -9.77
C SER A 117 -19.84 9.40 -10.29
N CYS A 118 -19.10 10.20 -9.52
CA CYS A 118 -18.55 11.47 -9.97
C CYS A 118 -17.28 11.32 -10.82
N SER A 119 -16.74 10.10 -10.96
CA SER A 119 -15.51 9.85 -11.68
C SER A 119 -15.76 9.92 -13.17
N GLY A 120 -14.80 10.45 -13.90
CA GLY A 120 -14.73 10.27 -15.34
C GLY A 120 -14.55 8.81 -15.73
N ASP A 121 -14.91 8.49 -16.96
CA ASP A 121 -14.79 7.14 -17.53
C ASP A 121 -13.31 6.76 -17.73
N TRP A 122 -12.76 6.00 -16.79
CA TRP A 122 -11.40 5.44 -16.85
C TRP A 122 -11.09 4.73 -18.18
N THR A 123 -12.07 4.03 -18.78
CA THR A 123 -11.85 3.32 -20.04
C THR A 123 -11.61 4.29 -21.20
N ALA A 124 -12.35 5.39 -21.25
CA ALA A 124 -12.13 6.45 -22.24
C ALA A 124 -10.86 7.27 -21.93
N LEU A 125 -10.62 7.57 -20.66
CA LEU A 125 -9.55 8.45 -20.22
C LEU A 125 -8.15 7.85 -20.36
N LEU A 126 -8.02 6.52 -20.41
CA LEU A 126 -6.73 5.85 -20.63
C LEU A 126 -6.38 5.63 -22.11
N ARG A 127 -7.21 6.09 -23.05
CA ARG A 127 -7.01 5.93 -24.50
C ARG A 127 -6.40 7.17 -25.15
N GLY A 128 -5.56 6.94 -26.16
CA GLY A 128 -5.04 7.98 -27.05
C GLY A 128 -4.47 9.19 -26.29
N THR A 129 -4.85 10.40 -26.71
CA THR A 129 -4.40 11.66 -26.10
C THR A 129 -5.04 11.96 -24.74
N ALA A 130 -6.14 11.28 -24.37
CA ALA A 130 -6.73 11.43 -23.04
C ALA A 130 -5.77 10.87 -21.97
N ARG A 131 -4.99 9.84 -22.31
CA ARG A 131 -3.95 9.28 -21.45
C ARG A 131 -2.91 10.31 -21.03
N ASP A 132 -2.51 11.21 -21.94
CA ASP A 132 -1.53 12.25 -21.64
C ASP A 132 -2.08 13.25 -20.62
N ARG A 133 -3.38 13.55 -20.69
CA ARG A 133 -4.07 14.40 -19.71
C ARG A 133 -4.19 13.70 -18.36
N MET A 134 -4.54 12.41 -18.34
CA MET A 134 -4.56 11.61 -17.11
C MET A 134 -3.20 11.59 -16.42
N VAL A 135 -2.14 11.31 -17.18
CA VAL A 135 -0.76 11.31 -16.67
C VAL A 135 -0.37 12.68 -16.12
N SER A 136 -0.67 13.76 -16.87
CA SER A 136 -0.33 15.12 -16.45
C SER A 136 -1.12 15.55 -15.21
N GLY A 137 -2.40 15.22 -15.13
CA GLY A 137 -3.26 15.51 -13.98
C GLY A 137 -2.79 14.81 -12.70
N LEU A 138 -2.36 13.55 -12.80
CA LEU A 138 -1.79 12.81 -11.67
C LEU A 138 -0.47 13.40 -11.20
N VAL A 139 0.43 13.73 -12.12
CA VAL A 139 1.70 14.39 -11.79
C VAL A 139 1.45 15.74 -11.11
N ALA A 140 0.52 16.54 -11.64
CA ALA A 140 0.16 17.83 -11.06
C ALA A 140 -0.40 17.69 -9.64
N LEU A 141 -1.27 16.70 -9.39
CA LEU A 141 -1.78 16.45 -8.03
C LEU A 141 -0.63 16.04 -7.09
N VAL A 142 0.21 15.10 -7.49
CA VAL A 142 1.37 14.64 -6.69
C VAL A 142 2.29 15.79 -6.33
N GLU A 143 2.60 16.68 -7.27
CA GLU A 143 3.41 17.87 -7.03
C GLU A 143 2.69 18.88 -6.12
N ALA A 144 1.40 19.13 -6.34
CA ALA A 144 0.61 20.09 -5.58
C ALA A 144 0.53 19.78 -4.09
N VAL A 145 0.50 18.49 -3.72
CA VAL A 145 0.46 18.06 -2.31
C VAL A 145 1.79 17.52 -1.79
N ASN A 146 2.85 17.62 -2.60
CA ASN A 146 4.18 17.08 -2.29
C ASN A 146 4.16 15.58 -1.95
N ALA A 147 3.30 14.78 -2.59
CA ALA A 147 3.31 13.33 -2.40
C ALA A 147 4.58 12.70 -2.98
N ASP A 148 4.92 11.50 -2.51
CA ASP A 148 6.09 10.72 -2.92
C ASP A 148 5.83 9.83 -4.14
N GLY A 149 4.59 9.77 -4.65
CA GLY A 149 4.25 8.93 -5.78
C GLY A 149 2.76 8.64 -5.93
N VAL A 150 2.48 7.69 -6.83
CA VAL A 150 1.13 7.21 -7.14
C VAL A 150 1.04 5.71 -6.88
N ASP A 151 -0.10 5.28 -6.36
CA ASP A 151 -0.50 3.88 -6.27
C ASP A 151 -1.72 3.64 -7.18
N VAL A 152 -1.63 2.69 -8.12
CA VAL A 152 -2.70 2.39 -9.07
C VAL A 152 -3.51 1.20 -8.57
N ASP A 153 -4.79 1.41 -8.29
CA ASP A 153 -5.71 0.39 -7.79
C ASP A 153 -6.95 0.30 -8.70
N LEU A 154 -6.75 -0.20 -9.92
CA LEU A 154 -7.87 -0.51 -10.82
C LEU A 154 -8.21 -1.98 -10.67
N GLU A 155 -9.48 -2.27 -10.39
CA GLU A 155 -9.90 -3.60 -9.95
C GLU A 155 -10.98 -4.21 -10.86
N GLY A 156 -11.14 -5.53 -10.76
CA GLY A 156 -12.25 -6.28 -11.34
C GLY A 156 -12.46 -6.06 -12.84
N GLU A 157 -13.74 -5.97 -13.23
CA GLU A 157 -14.11 -5.84 -14.65
C GLU A 157 -13.60 -4.56 -15.29
N LEU A 158 -13.40 -3.49 -14.52
CA LEU A 158 -12.80 -2.26 -15.04
C LEU A 158 -11.36 -2.50 -15.50
N LEU A 159 -10.53 -3.07 -14.62
CA LEU A 159 -9.16 -3.44 -14.98
C LEU A 159 -9.15 -4.41 -16.16
N ASN A 160 -9.95 -5.47 -16.12
CA ASN A 160 -10.05 -6.47 -17.17
C ASN A 160 -10.37 -5.84 -18.53
N GLY A 161 -11.33 -4.91 -18.58
CA GLY A 161 -11.71 -4.19 -19.80
C GLY A 161 -10.59 -3.30 -20.33
N ILE A 162 -9.93 -2.54 -19.45
CA ILE A 162 -8.80 -1.65 -19.81
C ILE A 162 -7.60 -2.48 -20.32
N ASP A 163 -7.30 -3.61 -19.69
CA ASP A 163 -6.21 -4.49 -20.10
C ASP A 163 -6.49 -5.16 -21.45
N ARG A 164 -7.70 -5.68 -21.66
CA ARG A 164 -8.13 -6.25 -22.96
C ARG A 164 -8.10 -5.23 -24.09
N ALA A 165 -8.36 -3.96 -23.79
CA ALA A 165 -8.22 -2.87 -24.76
C ALA A 165 -6.76 -2.49 -25.05
N GLY A 166 -5.80 -3.02 -24.27
CA GLY A 166 -4.37 -2.71 -24.41
C GLY A 166 -3.96 -1.38 -23.78
N ASP A 167 -4.79 -0.80 -22.92
CA ASP A 167 -4.60 0.56 -22.40
C ASP A 167 -3.88 0.59 -21.03
N TYR A 168 -3.94 -0.48 -20.25
CA TYR A 168 -3.37 -0.51 -18.89
C TYR A 168 -1.84 -0.36 -18.89
N THR A 169 -1.14 -1.24 -19.62
CA THR A 169 0.34 -1.25 -19.64
C THR A 169 0.91 0.09 -20.16
N PRO A 170 0.42 0.66 -21.26
CA PRO A 170 0.88 1.97 -21.72
C PRO A 170 0.61 3.11 -20.73
N PHE A 171 -0.53 3.09 -20.04
CA PHE A 171 -0.85 4.08 -19.01
C PHE A 171 0.16 4.04 -17.87
N VAL A 172 0.40 2.87 -17.27
CA VAL A 172 1.31 2.75 -16.13
C VAL A 172 2.77 2.96 -16.53
N ALA A 173 3.15 2.63 -17.76
CA ALA A 173 4.47 2.99 -18.29
C ALA A 173 4.65 4.50 -18.45
N ALA A 174 3.63 5.21 -18.95
CA ALA A 174 3.68 6.66 -19.17
C ALA A 174 3.76 7.43 -17.84
N ILE A 175 2.94 7.07 -16.84
CA ILE A 175 3.00 7.69 -15.52
C ILE A 175 4.31 7.34 -14.79
N GLY A 176 4.77 6.08 -14.86
CA GLY A 176 6.03 5.65 -14.26
C GLY A 176 7.21 6.47 -14.77
N ALA A 177 7.29 6.66 -16.09
CA ALA A 177 8.33 7.49 -16.70
C ALA A 177 8.31 8.95 -16.21
N GLN A 178 7.14 9.54 -15.96
CA GLN A 178 7.04 10.90 -15.42
C GLN A 178 7.42 10.98 -13.94
N LEU A 179 6.98 10.00 -13.14
CA LEU A 179 7.23 9.94 -11.70
C LEU A 179 8.70 9.64 -11.39
N HIS A 180 9.31 8.66 -12.06
CA HIS A 180 10.71 8.30 -11.82
C HIS A 180 11.69 9.41 -12.19
N ARG A 181 11.40 10.23 -13.21
CA ARG A 181 12.20 11.45 -13.52
C ARG A 181 12.13 12.53 -12.45
N ARG A 182 11.20 12.41 -11.50
CA ARG A 182 10.98 13.34 -10.40
C ARG A 182 11.33 12.72 -9.04
N ASP A 183 12.04 11.58 -9.06
CA ASP A 183 12.35 10.78 -7.87
C ASP A 183 11.09 10.36 -7.07
N LYS A 184 9.96 10.18 -7.78
CA LYS A 184 8.69 9.71 -7.22
C LYS A 184 8.47 8.22 -7.53
N LEU A 185 7.67 7.56 -6.72
CA LEU A 185 7.33 6.15 -6.81
C LEU A 185 6.08 5.91 -7.66
N LEU A 186 6.01 4.76 -8.33
CA LEU A 186 4.79 4.19 -8.89
C LEU A 186 4.56 2.80 -8.30
N THR A 187 3.42 2.56 -7.67
CA THR A 187 3.04 1.26 -7.09
C THR A 187 1.66 0.84 -7.59
N CYS A 188 1.24 -0.38 -7.27
CA CYS A 188 -0.12 -0.80 -7.53
C CYS A 188 -0.64 -1.77 -6.47
N ALA A 189 -1.96 -1.85 -6.38
CA ALA A 189 -2.69 -2.97 -5.80
C ALA A 189 -3.27 -3.87 -6.90
N THR A 190 -3.34 -5.18 -6.64
CA THR A 190 -3.87 -6.16 -7.61
C THR A 190 -4.43 -7.40 -6.91
N ALA A 191 -5.44 -8.02 -7.52
CA ALA A 191 -6.04 -9.24 -6.99
C ALA A 191 -5.24 -10.50 -7.40
N SER A 192 -5.78 -11.68 -7.08
CA SER A 192 -5.17 -12.99 -7.42
C SER A 192 -6.21 -13.95 -8.02
N TYR A 193 -6.97 -13.48 -9.00
CA TYR A 193 -7.95 -14.27 -9.75
C TYR A 193 -7.98 -13.84 -11.22
N GLU A 194 -8.46 -14.73 -12.10
CA GLU A 194 -8.51 -14.48 -13.55
C GLU A 194 -9.35 -13.24 -13.88
N GLY A 195 -8.82 -12.32 -14.69
CA GLY A 195 -9.45 -11.03 -15.00
C GLY A 195 -9.22 -9.93 -13.96
N GLY A 196 -8.84 -10.25 -12.71
CA GLY A 196 -8.55 -9.26 -11.67
C GLY A 196 -7.07 -8.94 -11.47
N MET A 197 -6.18 -9.53 -12.28
CA MET A 197 -4.73 -9.39 -12.14
C MET A 197 -4.16 -8.43 -13.18
N ILE A 198 -3.29 -7.50 -12.75
CA ILE A 198 -2.57 -6.62 -13.70
C ILE A 198 -1.76 -7.45 -14.71
N PRO A 199 -1.62 -7.00 -15.97
CA PRO A 199 -0.86 -7.74 -16.97
C PRO A 199 0.63 -7.85 -16.56
N GLN A 200 1.27 -8.97 -16.87
CA GLN A 200 2.69 -9.18 -16.54
C GLN A 200 3.61 -8.13 -17.19
N SER A 201 3.23 -7.61 -18.36
CA SER A 201 3.94 -6.54 -19.06
C SER A 201 3.96 -5.20 -18.30
N ALA A 202 3.04 -4.99 -17.36
CA ALA A 202 3.01 -3.79 -16.52
C ALA A 202 3.94 -3.89 -15.30
N ILE A 203 4.32 -5.10 -14.87
CA ILE A 203 5.15 -5.31 -13.66
C ILE A 203 6.43 -4.47 -13.68
N PRO A 204 7.20 -4.32 -14.79
CA PRO A 204 8.42 -3.53 -14.80
C PRO A 204 8.24 -2.05 -14.44
N SER A 205 7.05 -1.47 -14.64
CA SER A 205 6.78 -0.05 -14.36
C SER A 205 6.69 0.28 -12.87
N PHE A 206 6.42 -0.71 -12.01
CA PHE A 206 6.13 -0.48 -10.59
C PHE A 206 7.36 -0.62 -9.69
N ASP A 207 7.52 0.23 -8.70
CA ASP A 207 8.50 0.06 -7.64
C ASP A 207 8.19 -1.18 -6.78
N PHE A 208 6.92 -1.39 -6.44
CA PHE A 208 6.43 -2.64 -5.85
C PHE A 208 4.95 -2.90 -6.18
N VAL A 209 4.55 -4.17 -6.06
CA VAL A 209 3.21 -4.69 -6.35
C VAL A 209 2.60 -5.22 -5.04
N SER A 210 1.49 -4.64 -4.62
CA SER A 210 0.70 -5.05 -3.45
C SER A 210 -0.39 -6.02 -3.87
N VAL A 211 -0.40 -7.22 -3.29
CA VAL A 211 -1.37 -8.27 -3.61
C VAL A 211 -2.49 -8.27 -2.59
N MET A 212 -3.72 -8.04 -3.03
CA MET A 212 -4.92 -8.03 -2.18
C MET A 212 -5.33 -9.45 -1.79
N SER A 213 -4.63 -10.00 -0.79
CA SER A 213 -4.84 -11.37 -0.31
C SER A 213 -5.97 -11.46 0.73
N TYR A 214 -7.11 -10.89 0.37
CA TYR A 214 -8.33 -10.83 1.17
C TYR A 214 -9.56 -10.87 0.23
N ASP A 215 -10.75 -10.65 0.77
CA ASP A 215 -12.03 -10.60 0.04
C ASP A 215 -12.38 -11.83 -0.80
N ARG A 216 -11.90 -13.02 -0.41
CA ARG A 216 -12.31 -14.29 -1.03
C ARG A 216 -13.83 -14.48 -1.00
N ILE A 217 -14.45 -14.01 0.08
CA ILE A 217 -15.89 -13.99 0.29
C ILE A 217 -16.26 -12.66 0.94
N GLY A 218 -17.51 -12.24 0.75
CA GLY A 218 -18.11 -11.10 1.43
C GLY A 218 -19.61 -11.28 1.54
N ALA A 219 -20.31 -10.28 2.09
CA ALA A 219 -21.74 -10.41 2.34
C ALA A 219 -22.58 -10.65 1.07
N THR A 220 -22.10 -10.22 -0.11
CA THR A 220 -22.82 -10.31 -1.39
C THR A 220 -22.04 -11.06 -2.49
N TRP A 221 -20.88 -11.63 -2.18
CA TRP A 221 -20.06 -12.38 -3.15
C TRP A 221 -19.30 -13.53 -2.51
N GLY A 222 -18.85 -14.48 -3.35
CA GLY A 222 -18.20 -15.69 -2.89
C GLY A 222 -19.16 -16.64 -2.17
N GLN A 223 -18.64 -17.79 -1.76
CA GLN A 223 -19.44 -18.82 -1.09
C GLN A 223 -19.39 -18.64 0.43
N ALA A 224 -20.52 -18.30 1.04
CA ALA A 224 -20.65 -18.29 2.50
C ALA A 224 -20.31 -19.66 3.12
N GLY A 225 -19.76 -19.65 4.32
CA GLY A 225 -19.24 -20.81 5.04
C GLY A 225 -17.71 -20.96 5.03
N ASP A 226 -16.97 -20.00 4.49
CA ASP A 226 -15.49 -19.96 4.48
C ASP A 226 -14.98 -18.68 5.18
N GLU A 227 -13.67 -18.44 5.15
CA GLU A 227 -13.01 -17.21 5.60
C GLU A 227 -12.60 -16.31 4.43
N HIS A 228 -12.64 -14.99 4.62
CA HIS A 228 -12.34 -14.05 3.53
C HIS A 228 -10.83 -13.88 3.26
N SER A 229 -9.96 -14.21 4.23
CA SER A 229 -8.52 -13.98 4.14
C SER A 229 -7.73 -15.05 4.91
N THR A 230 -7.73 -16.29 4.45
CA THR A 230 -6.99 -17.38 5.12
C THR A 230 -5.47 -17.21 5.02
N PHE A 231 -4.71 -17.94 5.85
CA PHE A 231 -3.25 -18.00 5.73
C PHE A 231 -2.81 -18.72 4.45
N GLU A 232 -3.54 -19.78 4.08
CA GLU A 232 -3.29 -20.58 2.88
C GLU A 232 -3.46 -19.75 1.60
N LYS A 233 -4.46 -18.84 1.58
CA LYS A 233 -4.62 -17.88 0.49
C LYS A 233 -3.41 -16.96 0.36
N ALA A 234 -2.86 -16.48 1.49
CA ALA A 234 -1.65 -15.64 1.46
C ALA A 234 -0.42 -16.39 0.92
N GLU A 235 -0.26 -17.67 1.24
CA GLU A 235 0.81 -18.50 0.67
C GLU A 235 0.64 -18.70 -0.84
N ALA A 236 -0.58 -19.02 -1.27
CA ALA A 236 -0.92 -19.24 -2.68
C ALA A 236 -0.73 -17.96 -3.51
N ASP A 237 -1.22 -16.82 -3.03
CA ASP A 237 -1.13 -15.53 -3.71
C ASP A 237 0.33 -15.07 -3.86
N ILE A 238 1.18 -15.27 -2.83
CA ILE A 238 2.62 -15.00 -2.94
C ILE A 238 3.24 -15.90 -4.00
N ALA A 239 2.96 -17.20 -3.98
CA ALA A 239 3.53 -18.15 -4.93
C ALA A 239 3.15 -17.78 -6.38
N LEU A 240 1.88 -17.46 -6.61
CA LEU A 240 1.34 -17.03 -7.89
C LEU A 240 2.08 -15.78 -8.41
N TRP A 241 2.18 -14.72 -7.62
CA TRP A 241 2.77 -13.47 -8.09
C TRP A 241 4.29 -13.56 -8.30
N ARG A 242 4.99 -14.44 -7.56
CA ARG A 242 6.38 -14.76 -7.89
C ARG A 242 6.49 -15.54 -9.20
N GLN A 243 5.59 -16.48 -9.48
CA GLN A 243 5.56 -17.19 -10.77
C GLN A 243 5.25 -16.24 -11.93
N ARG A 244 4.40 -15.23 -11.72
CA ARG A 244 4.12 -14.15 -12.68
C ARG A 244 5.29 -13.17 -12.86
N GLY A 245 6.38 -13.32 -12.12
CA GLY A 245 7.62 -12.57 -12.34
C GLY A 245 7.83 -11.36 -11.42
N VAL A 246 7.02 -11.16 -10.38
CA VAL A 246 7.29 -10.12 -9.38
C VAL A 246 8.49 -10.56 -8.51
N PRO A 247 9.61 -9.81 -8.49
CA PRO A 247 10.74 -10.16 -7.64
C PRO A 247 10.35 -10.12 -6.17
N LYS A 248 10.86 -11.05 -5.34
CA LYS A 248 10.58 -11.10 -3.89
C LYS A 248 10.61 -9.71 -3.25
N LYS A 249 11.68 -8.93 -3.49
CA LYS A 249 11.89 -7.61 -2.87
C LYS A 249 10.84 -6.54 -3.25
N ARG A 250 10.07 -6.77 -4.33
CA ARG A 250 9.04 -5.87 -4.87
C ARG A 250 7.62 -6.42 -4.67
N LEU A 251 7.47 -7.58 -4.04
CA LEU A 251 6.17 -8.18 -3.74
C LEU A 251 5.71 -7.80 -2.34
N VAL A 252 4.49 -7.31 -2.19
CA VAL A 252 3.94 -6.86 -0.92
C VAL A 252 2.63 -7.62 -0.64
N LEU A 253 2.55 -8.33 0.49
CA LEU A 253 1.37 -9.14 0.83
C LEU A 253 0.30 -8.28 1.52
N GLY A 254 -0.90 -8.23 0.97
CA GLY A 254 -2.05 -7.55 1.57
C GLY A 254 -2.68 -8.35 2.73
N VAL A 255 -3.06 -7.63 3.78
CA VAL A 255 -3.81 -8.16 4.92
C VAL A 255 -4.97 -7.23 5.29
N PRO A 256 -6.13 -7.79 5.72
CA PRO A 256 -7.28 -6.99 6.12
C PRO A 256 -7.19 -6.61 7.60
N PHE A 257 -7.52 -5.37 7.91
CA PHE A 257 -7.78 -4.84 9.25
C PHE A 257 -9.30 -4.78 9.52
N TYR A 258 -10.07 -5.61 8.84
CA TYR A 258 -11.53 -5.71 8.90
C TYR A 258 -11.97 -7.17 8.74
N GLY A 259 -13.27 -7.39 8.84
CA GLY A 259 -13.91 -8.67 8.55
C GLY A 259 -15.31 -8.52 7.97
N TYR A 260 -15.88 -9.64 7.54
CA TYR A 260 -17.26 -9.72 7.05
C TYR A 260 -18.11 -10.59 7.96
N GLY A 261 -19.33 -10.13 8.22
CA GLY A 261 -20.36 -10.89 8.94
C GLY A 261 -21.41 -11.46 7.99
N PHE A 262 -21.95 -12.60 8.40
CA PHE A 262 -22.96 -13.38 7.68
C PHE A 262 -24.13 -13.73 8.60
N GLY A 263 -25.30 -13.98 8.03
CA GLY A 263 -26.50 -14.30 8.78
C GLY A 263 -27.00 -13.12 9.60
N THR A 264 -27.00 -13.25 10.93
CA THR A 264 -27.51 -12.22 11.85
C THR A 264 -26.52 -11.09 12.15
N TYR A 265 -25.26 -11.20 11.71
CA TYR A 265 -24.24 -10.19 11.92
C TYR A 265 -24.31 -9.07 10.86
N ALA A 266 -23.83 -7.87 11.21
CA ALA A 266 -23.60 -6.81 10.23
C ALA A 266 -22.66 -7.28 9.11
N SER A 267 -22.85 -6.73 7.90
CA SER A 267 -22.15 -7.21 6.71
C SER A 267 -20.64 -6.95 6.74
N SER A 268 -20.16 -5.95 7.48
CA SER A 268 -18.74 -5.59 7.58
C SER A 268 -18.42 -4.99 8.96
N TYR A 269 -17.18 -5.19 9.41
CA TYR A 269 -16.65 -4.64 10.65
C TYR A 269 -15.20 -4.19 10.48
N GLY A 270 -14.85 -2.99 10.95
CA GLY A 270 -13.45 -2.67 11.23
C GLY A 270 -12.94 -3.48 12.43
N TYR A 271 -11.64 -3.77 12.51
CA TYR A 271 -11.08 -4.51 13.64
C TYR A 271 -11.37 -3.82 14.99
N ARG A 272 -11.31 -2.48 15.04
CA ARG A 272 -11.74 -1.70 16.22
C ARG A 272 -13.18 -1.99 16.64
N ASP A 273 -14.09 -2.14 15.69
CA ASP A 273 -15.51 -2.36 15.95
C ASP A 273 -15.73 -3.78 16.45
N LEU A 274 -14.97 -4.74 15.91
CA LEU A 274 -14.94 -6.11 16.43
C LEU A 274 -14.50 -6.11 17.89
N VAL A 275 -13.38 -5.44 18.23
CA VAL A 275 -12.88 -5.35 19.61
C VAL A 275 -13.93 -4.72 20.53
N SER A 276 -14.58 -3.64 20.08
CA SER A 276 -15.64 -2.98 20.85
C SER A 276 -16.86 -3.88 21.07
N ALA A 277 -17.24 -4.69 20.07
CA ALA A 277 -18.45 -5.50 20.12
C ALA A 277 -18.24 -6.87 20.81
N PHE A 278 -17.05 -7.47 20.70
CA PHE A 278 -16.81 -8.88 21.07
C PHE A 278 -15.63 -9.08 22.03
N GLY A 279 -14.92 -8.02 22.42
CA GLY A 279 -13.87 -8.05 23.43
C GLY A 279 -12.70 -8.99 23.09
N SER A 280 -12.19 -9.72 24.08
CA SER A 280 -11.00 -10.58 23.94
C SER A 280 -11.17 -11.75 22.97
N THR A 281 -12.41 -12.14 22.64
CA THR A 281 -12.70 -13.17 21.63
C THR A 281 -12.03 -12.86 20.29
N VAL A 282 -11.92 -11.56 19.99
CA VAL A 282 -11.31 -11.03 18.75
C VAL A 282 -9.82 -11.29 18.66
N GLU A 283 -9.16 -11.53 19.79
CA GLU A 283 -7.70 -11.65 19.84
C GLU A 283 -7.21 -13.06 19.51
N THR A 284 -8.06 -14.09 19.65
CA THR A 284 -7.63 -15.49 19.67
C THR A 284 -8.12 -16.35 18.51
N ALA A 285 -9.08 -15.88 17.70
CA ALA A 285 -9.65 -16.65 16.60
C ALA A 285 -9.89 -15.78 15.37
N ASP A 286 -9.89 -16.38 14.18
CA ASP A 286 -10.22 -15.68 12.92
C ASP A 286 -11.73 -15.69 12.63
N VAL A 287 -12.51 -16.38 13.48
CA VAL A 287 -13.96 -16.57 13.33
C VAL A 287 -14.66 -16.31 14.65
N ILE A 288 -15.78 -15.58 14.59
CA ILE A 288 -16.77 -15.47 15.67
C ILE A 288 -18.08 -16.09 15.18
N GLY A 289 -18.77 -16.85 16.03
CA GLY A 289 -19.99 -17.58 15.64
C GLY A 289 -19.72 -18.95 15.04
N ASN A 290 -20.70 -19.50 14.31
CA ASN A 290 -20.61 -20.85 13.74
C ASN A 290 -20.37 -20.78 12.23
N ARG A 291 -19.18 -21.19 11.75
CA ARG A 291 -18.85 -21.12 10.33
C ARG A 291 -19.43 -22.31 9.57
N CYS A 292 -20.48 -22.06 8.79
CA CYS A 292 -21.04 -23.00 7.83
C CYS A 292 -21.84 -22.26 6.75
N ALA A 293 -22.17 -22.93 5.64
CA ALA A 293 -23.10 -22.39 4.66
C ALA A 293 -24.48 -22.14 5.31
N GLY A 294 -24.94 -20.89 5.32
CA GLY A 294 -26.21 -20.49 5.95
C GLY A 294 -26.16 -20.22 7.46
N CYS A 295 -25.01 -20.43 8.12
CA CYS A 295 -24.85 -20.07 9.52
C CYS A 295 -24.57 -18.57 9.72
N SER A 296 -24.71 -18.10 10.96
CA SER A 296 -24.27 -16.77 11.37
C SER A 296 -22.85 -16.82 11.91
N TYR A 297 -21.93 -16.11 11.26
CA TYR A 297 -20.54 -15.97 11.69
C TYR A 297 -19.92 -14.67 11.18
N ILE A 298 -18.79 -14.30 11.75
CA ILE A 298 -17.89 -13.25 11.28
C ILE A 298 -16.54 -13.89 10.96
N THR A 299 -15.92 -13.52 9.85
CA THR A 299 -14.54 -13.89 9.50
C THR A 299 -13.68 -12.63 9.34
N TYR A 300 -12.48 -12.67 9.91
CA TYR A 300 -11.47 -11.61 9.89
C TYR A 300 -10.08 -12.24 10.06
N ASN A 301 -9.02 -11.44 10.21
CA ASN A 301 -7.74 -11.95 10.69
C ASN A 301 -7.48 -11.46 12.12
N SER A 302 -7.34 -12.42 13.03
CA SER A 302 -6.84 -12.18 14.39
C SER A 302 -5.42 -11.64 14.36
N ARG A 303 -5.00 -11.08 15.49
CA ARG A 303 -3.60 -10.66 15.73
C ARG A 303 -2.62 -11.81 15.48
N ALA A 304 -2.97 -13.04 15.88
CA ALA A 304 -2.12 -14.19 15.66
C ALA A 304 -1.91 -14.48 14.16
N THR A 305 -2.98 -14.46 13.37
CA THR A 305 -2.91 -14.69 11.92
C THR A 305 -2.18 -13.55 11.21
N LEU A 306 -2.41 -12.30 11.59
CA LEU A 306 -1.68 -11.15 11.05
C LEU A 306 -0.16 -11.23 11.32
N ARG A 307 0.25 -11.65 12.52
CA ARG A 307 1.67 -11.92 12.83
C ARG A 307 2.25 -13.03 11.96
N ARG A 308 1.52 -14.14 11.76
CA ARG A 308 1.94 -15.24 10.89
C ARG A 308 2.09 -14.78 9.44
N LYS A 309 1.14 -14.02 8.91
CA LYS A 309 1.21 -13.46 7.54
C LYS A 309 2.36 -12.47 7.39
N ALA A 310 2.62 -11.64 8.39
CA ALA A 310 3.78 -10.76 8.40
C ALA A 310 5.12 -11.52 8.41
N GLN A 311 5.23 -12.62 9.16
CA GLN A 311 6.40 -13.52 9.13
C GLN A 311 6.54 -14.21 7.77
N LEU A 312 5.43 -14.67 7.19
CA LEU A 312 5.41 -15.22 5.82
C LEU A 312 5.93 -14.19 4.82
N ALA A 313 5.42 -12.95 4.86
CA ALA A 313 5.86 -11.86 4.01
C ALA A 313 7.35 -11.55 4.20
N ARG A 314 7.86 -11.47 5.43
CA ARG A 314 9.30 -11.30 5.72
C ARG A 314 10.15 -12.37 5.03
N ASN A 315 9.66 -13.61 5.02
CA ASN A 315 10.40 -14.76 4.49
C ASN A 315 10.28 -14.90 2.96
N LYS A 316 9.12 -14.56 2.38
CA LYS A 316 8.77 -14.92 0.99
C LYS A 316 8.46 -13.73 0.08
N ALA A 317 8.28 -12.53 0.63
CA ALA A 317 7.97 -11.28 -0.05
C ALA A 317 8.91 -10.15 0.42
N GLY A 318 8.64 -8.93 -0.04
CA GLY A 318 9.40 -7.71 0.25
C GLY A 318 8.71 -6.81 1.27
N GLY A 319 7.44 -7.09 1.59
CA GLY A 319 6.68 -6.30 2.53
C GLY A 319 5.26 -6.78 2.77
N ILE A 320 4.52 -5.99 3.54
CA ILE A 320 3.11 -6.18 3.85
C ILE A 320 2.32 -4.90 3.55
N MET A 321 1.08 -5.07 3.13
CA MET A 321 0.11 -4.02 2.87
C MET A 321 -1.07 -4.20 3.83
N ALA A 322 -1.56 -3.14 4.45
CA ALA A 322 -2.72 -3.20 5.33
C ALA A 322 -3.89 -2.37 4.78
N TRP A 323 -5.02 -3.03 4.56
CA TRP A 323 -6.30 -2.40 4.26
C TRP A 323 -7.23 -2.48 5.48
N ASN A 324 -7.58 -1.40 6.16
CA ASN A 324 -6.96 -0.09 6.05
C ASN A 324 -6.63 0.48 7.45
N VAL A 325 -5.80 1.51 7.49
CA VAL A 325 -5.17 2.01 8.71
C VAL A 325 -6.19 2.48 9.76
N ILE A 326 -7.31 3.05 9.32
CA ILE A 326 -8.35 3.57 10.22
C ILE A 326 -9.29 2.47 10.74
N MET A 327 -9.04 1.20 10.43
CA MET A 327 -9.78 0.08 11.01
C MET A 327 -9.03 -0.58 12.17
N ASP A 328 -7.75 -0.23 12.36
CA ASP A 328 -6.96 -0.59 13.54
C ASP A 328 -7.49 0.12 14.80
N THR A 329 -7.09 -0.35 15.98
CA THR A 329 -7.36 0.33 17.27
C THR A 329 -6.54 1.61 17.40
N ASP A 330 -6.92 2.52 18.29
CA ASP A 330 -6.26 3.83 18.45
C ASP A 330 -4.78 3.72 18.89
N ASP A 331 -4.44 2.68 19.66
CA ASP A 331 -3.07 2.32 20.04
C ASP A 331 -2.31 1.55 18.92
N GLY A 332 -3.01 1.24 17.83
CA GLY A 332 -2.55 0.54 16.64
C GLY A 332 -2.10 -0.89 16.94
N ARG A 333 -2.92 -1.71 17.58
CA ARG A 333 -2.51 -3.07 17.97
C ARG A 333 -2.10 -3.90 16.75
N LEU A 334 -2.86 -3.82 15.67
CA LEU A 334 -2.58 -4.60 14.47
C LEU A 334 -1.30 -4.14 13.79
N SER A 335 -1.16 -2.83 13.56
CA SER A 335 0.04 -2.25 12.97
C SER A 335 1.30 -2.51 13.81
N SER A 336 1.17 -2.55 15.14
CA SER A 336 2.26 -2.92 16.04
C SER A 336 2.71 -4.37 15.83
N ASP A 337 1.76 -5.30 15.87
CA ASP A 337 2.01 -6.73 15.74
C ASP A 337 2.58 -7.08 14.37
N VAL A 338 2.01 -6.52 13.31
CA VAL A 338 2.47 -6.68 11.93
C VAL A 338 3.87 -6.10 11.75
N GLY A 339 4.12 -4.87 12.22
CA GLY A 339 5.43 -4.23 12.12
C GLY A 339 6.52 -5.02 12.82
N ALA A 340 6.26 -5.49 14.05
CA ALA A 340 7.19 -6.30 14.82
C ALA A 340 7.49 -7.64 14.14
N ALA A 341 6.46 -8.35 13.67
CA ALA A 341 6.59 -9.63 12.97
C ALA A 341 7.34 -9.51 11.63
N LEU A 342 7.18 -8.38 10.94
CA LEU A 342 7.93 -8.03 9.72
C LEU A 342 9.41 -7.68 10.03
N GLY A 343 9.79 -7.51 11.30
CA GLY A 343 11.14 -7.13 11.71
C GLY A 343 11.41 -5.63 11.62
N ARG A 344 10.36 -4.79 11.68
CA ARG A 344 10.47 -3.32 11.65
C ARG A 344 10.30 -2.75 13.06
N ALA A 345 11.28 -1.96 13.50
CA ALA A 345 11.07 -1.00 14.57
C ALA A 345 10.32 0.25 14.04
N PRO A 346 9.49 0.92 14.85
CA PRO A 346 8.92 2.23 14.53
C PRO A 346 10.01 3.24 14.14
N ARG A 347 9.65 4.24 13.33
CA ARG A 347 10.56 5.37 13.04
C ARG A 347 10.47 6.42 14.15
N ASN A 348 11.61 7.03 14.46
CA ASN A 348 11.73 8.15 15.40
C ASN A 348 11.19 9.44 14.76
#